data_AF-A0A451AFB6-F1
#
_entry.id   AF-A0A451AFB6-F1
#
_cell.length_a   1.000
_cell.length_b   1.000
_cell.length_c   1.000
_cell.angle_alpha   90.00
_cell.angle_beta   90.00
_cell.angle_gamma   90.00
#
_symmetry.space_group_name_H-M   'P 1'
#
loop_
_entity.id
_entity.type
_entity.pdbx_description
1 polymer ?
#
loop_
_entity_poly.entity_id
_entity_poly.type
_entity_poly.pdbx_seq_one_letter_code
_entity_poly.pdbx_strand_id
1 'polypeptide(L)'
;MEGIDLVAIARKALKSWFLADTEAMRRWAGCHKFFEPYPEATEGMPWERLKEIGSRTSTGRGPGKNKVIFERKFIRRHFRIKRAAEHPDCPSARYFVERLRALGAG
;
A
#
# COMPACT_ATOMS: atom_id res chain seq x y z
N MET A 1 -14.19 -26.05 6.03
CA MET A 1 -14.30 -24.70 5.45
C MET A 1 -13.23 -23.86 6.13
N GLU A 2 -12.31 -23.36 5.31
CA GLU A 2 -10.99 -22.85 5.67
C GLU A 2 -11.01 -21.80 6.78
N GLY A 3 -10.13 -21.97 7.77
CA GLY A 3 -9.83 -20.92 8.74
C GLY A 3 -9.25 -19.72 7.99
N ILE A 4 -9.87 -18.57 8.17
CA ILE A 4 -9.40 -17.29 7.62
C ILE A 4 -7.94 -17.08 8.01
N ASP A 5 -7.03 -17.03 7.02
CA ASP A 5 -5.63 -16.68 7.26
C ASP A 5 -5.51 -15.17 7.50
N LEU A 6 -5.57 -14.79 8.78
CA LEU A 6 -5.41 -13.41 9.24
C LEU A 6 -4.09 -12.78 8.79
N VAL A 7 -3.02 -13.57 8.62
CA VAL A 7 -1.72 -13.07 8.13
C VAL A 7 -1.82 -12.71 6.65
N ALA A 8 -2.50 -13.54 5.84
CA ALA A 8 -2.75 -13.21 4.44
C ALA A 8 -3.60 -11.94 4.29
N ILE A 9 -4.65 -11.78 5.11
CA ILE A 9 -5.50 -10.58 5.12
C ILE A 9 -4.67 -9.35 5.51
N ALA A 10 -3.91 -9.42 6.60
CA ALA A 10 -3.07 -8.30 7.05
C ALA A 10 -2.04 -7.91 5.98
N ARG A 11 -1.43 -8.88 5.29
CA ARG A 11 -0.50 -8.63 4.19
C ARG A 11 -1.19 -8.01 2.97
N LYS A 12 -2.44 -8.36 2.68
CA LYS A 12 -3.23 -7.72 1.62
C LYS A 12 -3.50 -6.26 1.98
N ALA A 13 -4.01 -6.02 3.19
CA ALA A 13 -4.30 -4.68 3.69
C ALA A 13 -3.07 -3.76 3.65
N LEU A 14 -1.92 -4.20 4.19
CA LEU A 14 -0.69 -3.41 4.19
C LEU A 14 -0.26 -2.94 2.79
N LYS A 15 -0.41 -3.80 1.77
CA LYS A 15 -0.04 -3.45 0.40
C LYS A 15 -1.07 -2.54 -0.26
N SER A 16 -2.34 -2.72 0.04
CA SER A 16 -3.39 -1.77 -0.34
C SER A 16 -3.12 -0.39 0.27
N TRP A 17 -2.64 -0.31 1.51
CA TRP A 17 -2.26 0.96 2.12
C TRP A 17 -1.10 1.64 1.38
N PHE A 18 -0.14 0.87 0.85
CA PHE A 18 0.92 1.44 0.03
C PHE A 18 0.38 2.07 -1.25
N LEU A 19 -0.55 1.38 -1.92
CA LEU A 19 -1.21 1.88 -3.12
C LEU A 19 -2.06 3.12 -2.84
N ALA A 20 -2.72 3.17 -1.68
CA ALA A 20 -3.54 4.29 -1.23
C ALA A 20 -2.72 5.55 -0.90
N ASP A 21 -1.47 5.42 -0.45
CA ASP A 21 -0.56 6.56 -0.28
C ASP A 21 -0.08 7.07 -1.64
N THR A 22 -0.94 7.87 -2.28
CA THR A 22 -0.73 8.44 -3.62
C THR A 22 0.60 9.17 -3.72
N GLU A 23 0.98 9.94 -2.69
CA GLU A 23 2.24 10.68 -2.68
C GLU A 23 3.46 9.77 -2.58
N ALA A 24 3.39 8.69 -1.79
CA ALA A 24 4.44 7.67 -1.77
C ALA A 24 4.59 7.00 -3.14
N MET A 25 3.47 6.63 -3.76
CA MET A 25 3.48 5.96 -5.06
C MET A 25 3.96 6.86 -6.19
N ARG A 26 3.58 8.15 -6.21
CA ARG A 26 4.11 9.13 -7.18
C ARG A 26 5.63 9.25 -7.09
N ARG A 27 6.16 9.35 -5.87
CA ARG A 27 7.61 9.45 -5.62
C ARG A 27 8.34 8.18 -6.02
N TRP A 28 7.79 7.02 -5.67
CA TRP A 28 8.40 5.74 -5.98
C TRP A 28 8.34 5.42 -7.47
N ALA A 29 7.20 5.66 -8.11
CA ALA A 29 6.98 5.37 -9.53
C ALA A 29 7.58 6.42 -10.48
N GLY A 30 7.96 7.60 -9.96
CA GLY A 30 8.38 8.72 -10.78
C GLY A 30 7.26 9.27 -11.68
N CYS A 31 5.99 9.04 -11.32
CA CYS A 31 4.83 9.42 -12.10
C CYS A 31 3.92 10.34 -11.28
N HIS A 32 3.93 11.64 -11.57
CA HIS A 32 3.14 12.65 -10.85
C HIS A 32 1.63 12.47 -11.04
N LYS A 33 1.19 11.80 -12.10
CA LYS A 33 -0.23 11.50 -12.38
C LYS A 33 -0.71 10.19 -11.75
N PHE A 34 0.16 9.48 -11.02
CA PHE A 34 -0.25 8.23 -10.38
C PHE A 34 -1.42 8.49 -9.41
N PHE A 35 -2.42 7.62 -9.50
CA PHE A 35 -3.53 7.48 -8.58
C PHE A 35 -4.07 6.04 -8.71
N GLU A 36 -4.25 5.34 -7.58
CA GLU A 36 -4.89 4.02 -7.55
C GLU A 36 -6.31 4.20 -7.04
N PRO A 37 -7.35 4.15 -7.90
CA PRO A 37 -8.72 4.45 -7.48
C PRO A 37 -9.25 3.46 -6.45
N TYR A 38 -8.86 2.19 -6.54
CA TYR A 38 -9.39 1.12 -5.69
C TYR A 38 -8.25 0.31 -5.05
N PRO A 39 -7.53 0.88 -4.07
CA PRO A 39 -6.32 0.25 -3.52
C PRO A 39 -6.61 -1.09 -2.83
N GLU A 40 -7.82 -1.28 -2.29
CA GLU A 40 -8.26 -2.51 -1.62
C GLU A 40 -8.89 -3.54 -2.58
N ALA A 41 -9.36 -3.10 -3.75
CA ALA A 41 -9.99 -3.95 -4.76
C ALA A 41 -8.96 -4.59 -5.72
N THR A 42 -7.89 -5.15 -5.17
CA THR A 42 -6.94 -5.92 -5.98
C THR A 42 -7.47 -7.35 -6.15
N GLU A 43 -7.86 -7.70 -7.38
CA GLU A 43 -8.30 -9.05 -7.77
C GLU A 43 -7.17 -10.08 -7.61
N GLY A 44 -5.93 -9.67 -7.92
CA GLY A 44 -4.72 -10.49 -7.77
C GLY A 44 -3.95 -10.24 -6.47
N MET A 45 -2.80 -10.89 -6.33
CA MET A 45 -1.87 -10.57 -5.24
C MET A 45 -1.41 -9.10 -5.37
N PRO A 46 -1.50 -8.27 -4.32
CA PRO A 46 -1.11 -6.85 -4.42
C PRO A 46 0.35 -6.62 -4.83
N TRP A 47 1.19 -7.66 -4.68
CA TRP A 47 2.56 -7.64 -5.18
C TRP A 47 2.67 -7.58 -6.71
N GLU A 48 1.77 -8.26 -7.42
CA GLU A 48 1.76 -8.23 -8.89
C GLU A 48 1.32 -6.85 -9.38
N ARG A 49 0.37 -6.20 -8.71
CA ARG A 49 -0.01 -4.81 -9.00
C ARG A 49 1.18 -3.85 -8.86
N LEU A 50 1.98 -4.00 -7.80
CA LEU A 50 3.22 -3.22 -7.64
C LEU A 50 4.22 -3.49 -8.77
N LYS A 51 4.35 -4.73 -9.26
CA LYS A 51 5.22 -5.02 -10.42
C LYS A 51 4.71 -4.36 -11.69
N GLU A 52 3.42 -4.41 -11.95
CA GLU A 52 2.78 -3.77 -13.11
C GLU A 52 3.00 -2.26 -13.11
N ILE A 53 2.82 -1.61 -11.95
CA ILE A 53 3.10 -0.18 -11.81
C ILE A 53 4.60 0.08 -12.01
N GLY A 54 5.43 -0.76 -11.36
CA GLY A 54 6.87 -0.70 -11.39
C GLY A 54 7.50 -0.81 -12.79
N SER A 55 6.95 -1.65 -13.65
CA SER A 55 7.41 -1.81 -15.04
C SER A 55 7.12 -0.59 -15.91
N ARG A 56 6.13 0.23 -15.53
CA ARG A 56 5.76 1.47 -16.21
C ARG A 56 6.50 2.72 -15.69
N THR A 57 7.39 2.55 -14.72
CA THR A 57 8.17 3.65 -14.14
C THR A 57 9.29 4.09 -15.07
N SER A 58 9.77 5.33 -14.91
CA SER A 58 10.89 5.88 -15.70
C SER A 58 12.18 5.05 -15.61
N THR A 59 12.35 4.27 -14.53
CA THR A 59 13.51 3.39 -14.35
C THR A 59 13.31 2.00 -14.94
N GLY A 60 12.07 1.62 -15.27
CA GLY A 60 11.66 0.25 -15.64
C GLY A 60 11.92 -0.79 -14.55
N ARG A 61 12.44 -0.38 -13.38
CA ARG A 61 12.78 -1.24 -12.26
C ARG A 61 11.58 -1.30 -11.33
N GLY A 62 10.82 -2.38 -11.45
CA GLY A 62 9.74 -2.66 -10.49
C GLY A 62 10.24 -2.90 -9.07
N PRO A 63 9.42 -3.45 -8.17
CA PRO A 63 9.74 -3.56 -6.75
C PRO A 63 10.87 -4.57 -6.44
N GLY A 64 11.46 -5.21 -7.47
CA GLY A 64 12.53 -6.20 -7.35
C GLY A 64 12.03 -7.60 -7.00
N LYS A 65 12.95 -8.55 -6.84
CA LYS A 65 12.62 -9.95 -6.51
C LYS A 65 12.36 -10.16 -5.01
N ASN A 66 12.96 -9.34 -4.14
CA ASN A 66 12.87 -9.49 -2.69
C ASN A 66 11.80 -8.56 -2.09
N LYS A 67 10.64 -9.16 -1.73
CA LYS A 67 9.48 -8.43 -1.19
C LYS A 67 9.81 -7.69 0.11
N VAL A 68 10.50 -8.34 1.04
CA VAL A 68 10.82 -7.77 2.36
C VAL A 68 11.74 -6.56 2.24
N ILE A 69 12.77 -6.62 1.38
CA ILE A 69 13.69 -5.51 1.15
C ILE A 69 12.94 -4.32 0.54
N PHE A 70 12.04 -4.57 -0.40
CA PHE A 70 11.20 -3.52 -0.99
C PHE A 70 10.32 -2.85 0.07
N GLU A 71 9.51 -3.65 0.79
CA GLU A 71 8.55 -3.14 1.77
C GLU A 71 9.26 -2.27 2.82
N ARG A 72 10.41 -2.72 3.34
CA ARG A 72 11.25 -1.94 4.27
C ARG A 72 11.72 -0.61 3.66
N LYS A 73 12.21 -0.61 2.42
CA LYS A 73 12.66 0.61 1.74
C LYS A 73 11.51 1.57 1.48
N PHE A 74 10.37 1.04 1.04
CA PHE A 74 9.18 1.82 0.74
C PHE A 74 8.62 2.47 2.01
N ILE A 75 8.51 1.72 3.10
CA ILE A 75 8.13 2.22 4.42
C ILE A 75 9.08 3.33 4.88
N ARG A 76 10.39 3.09 4.81
CA ARG A 76 11.39 4.03 5.32
C ARG A 76 11.46 5.34 4.51
N ARG A 77 11.24 5.29 3.19
CA ARG A 77 11.52 6.42 2.29
C ARG A 77 10.27 7.18 1.83
N HIS A 78 9.13 6.49 1.74
CA HIS A 78 7.99 7.02 1.00
C HIS A 78 6.71 6.97 1.82
N PHE A 79 6.33 5.81 2.36
CA PHE A 79 5.00 5.55 2.91
C PHE A 79 4.71 6.30 4.22
N ARG A 80 3.47 6.77 4.35
CA ARG A 80 2.87 7.35 5.55
C ARG A 80 1.43 6.88 5.69
N ILE A 81 1.15 6.13 6.75
CA ILE A 81 -0.20 5.58 7.01
C ILE A 81 -1.30 6.65 7.08
N LYS A 82 -1.00 7.85 7.58
CA LYS A 82 -1.98 8.97 7.62
C LYS A 82 -2.49 9.34 6.22
N ARG A 83 -1.61 9.37 5.21
CA ARG A 83 -2.00 9.69 3.82
C ARG A 83 -2.80 8.56 3.18
N ALA A 84 -2.47 7.30 3.50
CA ALA A 84 -3.28 6.17 3.07
C ALA A 84 -4.71 6.23 3.66
N ALA A 85 -4.85 6.63 4.92
CA ALA A 85 -6.14 6.80 5.59
C ALA A 85 -7.02 7.94 5.01
N GLU A 86 -6.39 8.94 4.38
CA GLU A 86 -7.07 10.03 3.68
C GLU A 86 -7.62 9.60 2.31
N HIS A 87 -7.20 8.46 1.78
CA HIS A 87 -7.71 7.94 0.51
C HIS A 87 -9.21 7.60 0.63
N PRO A 88 -10.06 8.01 -0.34
CA PRO A 88 -11.51 7.78 -0.27
C PRO A 88 -11.85 6.28 -0.20
N ASP A 89 -11.20 5.47 -1.04
CA ASP A 89 -11.38 4.02 -1.19
C ASP A 89 -10.38 3.17 -0.39
N CYS A 90 -9.91 3.64 0.77
CA CYS A 90 -9.08 2.83 1.68
C CYS A 90 -9.63 2.81 3.12
N PRO A 91 -10.84 2.26 3.33
CA PRO A 91 -11.50 2.25 4.64
C PRO A 91 -10.69 1.50 5.70
N SER A 92 -9.91 0.46 5.34
CA SER A 92 -9.13 -0.28 6.34
C SER A 92 -7.98 0.54 6.92
N ALA A 93 -7.32 1.38 6.11
CA ALA A 93 -6.30 2.31 6.59
C ALA A 93 -6.91 3.38 7.51
N ARG A 94 -8.06 3.92 7.11
CA ARG A 94 -8.82 4.90 7.89
C ARG A 94 -9.20 4.36 9.25
N TYR A 95 -9.84 3.20 9.26
CA TYR A 95 -10.20 2.48 10.48
C TYR A 95 -8.98 2.27 11.38
N PHE A 96 -7.86 1.77 10.83
CA PHE A 96 -6.64 1.54 11.61
C PHE A 96 -6.13 2.82 12.29
N VAL A 97 -6.05 3.94 11.56
CA VAL A 97 -5.61 5.23 12.11
C VAL A 97 -6.58 5.75 13.17
N GLU A 98 -7.89 5.65 12.95
CA GLU A 98 -8.91 6.07 13.91
C GLU A 98 -8.82 5.28 15.21
N ARG A 99 -8.67 3.95 15.13
CA ARG A 99 -8.51 3.08 16.31
C ARG A 99 -7.20 3.38 17.05
N LEU A 100 -6.10 3.62 16.35
CA LEU A 100 -4.85 4.04 16.99
C LEU A 100 -4.99 5.38 17.72
N ARG A 101 -5.70 6.35 17.13
CA ARG A 101 -5.97 7.64 17.79
C ARG A 101 -6.82 7.46 19.04
N ALA A 102 -7.85 6.63 18.98
CA ALA A 102 -8.70 6.34 20.13
C ALA A 102 -7.93 5.68 21.28
N LEU A 103 -6.96 4.81 20.97
CA LEU A 103 -6.11 4.16 21.98
C LEU A 103 -5.10 5.11 22.62
N GLY A 104 -4.56 6.08 21.86
CA GLY A 104 -3.59 7.05 22.38
C GLY A 104 -4.19 8.29 23.05
N ALA A 105 -5.52 8.38 23.11
CA ALA A 105 -6.25 9.48 23.75
C ALA A 105 -6.64 9.19 25.22
N GLY A 106 -6.35 7.99 25.72
CA GLY A 106 -6.47 7.61 27.13
C GLY A 106 -5.10 7.56 27.80
#